data_AF-A0A9W6TJL1-F1
#
_entry.id   AF-A0A9W6TJL1-F1
#
_cell.length_a   1.000
_cell.length_b   1.000
_cell.length_c   1.000
_cell.angle_alpha   90.00
_cell.angle_beta   90.00
_cell.angle_gamma   90.00
#
_symmetry.space_group_name_H-M   'P 1'
#
loop_
_entity.id
_entity.type
_entity.pdbx_description
1 polymer ?
#
loop_
_entity_poly.entity_id
_entity_poly.type
_entity_poly.pdbx_seq_one_letter_code
_entity_poly.pdbx_strand_id
1 'polypeptide(L)'
;MTSGTTYPTKSGIKIWVDPATPDDRQTYISSRGRKWDLVMSDEFNMPNRSFRPGDDHIWTSLEKPDGVNGALELYSHNMTSTKCDGDDCYFYIKAINELNVIHVYNMYTHPPGYVDAYFFYRAAMVQSWNKFCYQGGMVEVRVQLPGIVTPHSGNPDLALGKNSKVKTGKYYPTWPGEEHFIAFV
;
A
#
# COMPACT_ATOMS: atom_id res chain seq x y z
N MET A 1 -17.75 -33.71 1.64
CA MET A 1 -17.37 -32.79 0.56
C MET A 1 -18.16 -31.50 0.77
N THR A 2 -17.56 -30.49 1.37
CA THR A 2 -18.18 -29.16 1.49
C THR A 2 -18.26 -28.57 0.08
N SER A 3 -19.43 -28.69 -0.54
CA SER A 3 -19.78 -27.97 -1.76
C SER A 3 -19.57 -26.48 -1.47
N GLY A 4 -18.51 -25.91 -2.06
CA GLY A 4 -18.16 -24.52 -1.87
C GLY A 4 -19.33 -23.65 -2.31
N THR A 5 -19.74 -22.72 -1.45
CA THR A 5 -20.83 -21.76 -1.67
C THR A 5 -20.54 -20.73 -2.77
N THR A 6 -19.52 -20.95 -3.58
CA THR A 6 -19.08 -20.07 -4.66
C THR A 6 -19.52 -20.64 -6.00
N TYR A 7 -20.46 -19.94 -6.64
CA TYR A 7 -20.87 -20.23 -8.00
C TYR A 7 -19.78 -19.78 -8.98
N PRO A 8 -19.50 -20.56 -10.05
CA PRO A 8 -18.59 -20.12 -11.09
C PRO A 8 -19.16 -18.86 -11.74
N THR A 9 -18.29 -17.88 -12.01
CA THR A 9 -18.67 -16.69 -12.75
C THR A 9 -18.98 -17.08 -14.20
N LYS A 10 -19.97 -16.43 -14.81
CA LYS A 10 -20.32 -16.67 -16.23
C LYS A 10 -19.16 -16.34 -17.18
N SER A 11 -18.29 -15.42 -16.77
CA SER A 11 -17.08 -15.03 -17.52
C SER A 11 -15.91 -16.01 -17.35
N GLY A 12 -15.95 -16.91 -16.37
CA GLY A 12 -14.81 -17.76 -16.00
C GLY A 12 -13.70 -17.06 -15.21
N ILE A 13 -13.84 -15.75 -14.98
CA ILE A 13 -12.88 -14.93 -14.21
C ILE A 13 -13.16 -15.11 -12.71
N LYS A 14 -12.13 -15.40 -11.92
CA LYS A 14 -12.27 -15.54 -10.46
C LYS A 14 -12.64 -14.19 -9.83
N ILE A 15 -13.42 -14.21 -8.75
CA ILE A 15 -14.03 -13.02 -8.14
C ILE A 15 -13.01 -11.97 -7.68
N TRP A 16 -11.79 -12.38 -7.31
CA TRP A 16 -10.75 -11.53 -6.73
C TRP A 16 -9.49 -11.42 -7.59
N VAL A 17 -9.54 -11.94 -8.81
CA VAL A 17 -8.39 -11.95 -9.73
C VAL A 17 -8.63 -10.92 -10.81
N ASP A 18 -7.68 -10.02 -10.99
CA ASP A 18 -7.71 -9.03 -12.07
C ASP A 18 -7.77 -9.76 -13.43
N PRO A 19 -8.74 -9.42 -14.31
CA PRO A 19 -8.80 -9.94 -15.66
C PRO A 19 -7.52 -9.73 -16.49
N ALA A 20 -6.71 -8.71 -16.14
CA ALA A 20 -5.44 -8.42 -16.79
C ALA A 20 -4.27 -9.27 -16.28
N THR A 21 -4.45 -10.08 -15.22
CA THR A 21 -3.38 -10.92 -14.71
C THR A 21 -2.98 -11.99 -15.75
N PRO A 22 -1.70 -12.04 -16.16
CA PRO A 22 -1.22 -12.98 -17.19
C PRO A 22 -1.50 -14.45 -16.88
N ASP A 23 -1.74 -15.25 -17.93
CA ASP A 23 -2.06 -16.68 -17.79
C ASP A 23 -0.95 -17.49 -17.10
N ASP A 24 0.32 -17.09 -17.28
CA ASP A 24 1.48 -17.73 -16.65
C ASP A 24 1.62 -17.39 -15.15
N ARG A 25 0.80 -16.46 -14.64
CA ARG A 25 0.76 -16.04 -13.23
C ARG A 25 -0.46 -16.57 -12.47
N GLN A 26 -1.35 -17.30 -13.15
CA GLN A 26 -2.54 -17.91 -12.56
C GLN A 26 -2.23 -19.12 -11.66
N THR A 27 -1.04 -19.72 -11.80
CA THR A 27 -0.59 -20.86 -11.00
C THR A 27 0.89 -20.78 -10.68
N TYR A 28 1.29 -21.26 -9.52
CA TYR A 28 2.68 -21.29 -9.09
C TYR A 28 3.05 -22.68 -8.56
N ILE A 29 4.24 -23.17 -8.92
CA ILE A 29 4.80 -24.39 -8.33
C ILE A 29 5.78 -23.99 -7.24
N SER A 30 5.41 -24.28 -5.99
CA SER A 30 6.28 -24.03 -4.83
C SER A 30 7.59 -24.80 -4.92
N SER A 31 8.59 -24.34 -4.18
CA SER A 31 9.89 -25.03 -4.02
C SER A 31 9.77 -26.47 -3.51
N ARG A 32 8.61 -26.85 -2.96
CA ARG A 32 8.28 -28.20 -2.50
C ARG A 32 7.42 -29.00 -3.50
N GLY A 33 7.28 -28.52 -4.73
CA GLY A 33 6.53 -29.19 -5.81
C GLY A 33 5.00 -29.09 -5.69
N ARG A 34 4.46 -28.39 -4.69
CA ARG A 34 3.02 -28.16 -4.58
C ARG A 34 2.58 -27.08 -5.56
N LYS A 35 1.50 -27.35 -6.30
CA LYS A 35 0.80 -26.37 -7.13
C LYS A 35 -0.07 -25.47 -6.24
N TRP A 36 0.05 -24.17 -6.42
CA TRP A 36 -0.79 -23.13 -5.84
C TRP A 36 -1.54 -22.43 -6.95
N ASP A 37 -2.83 -22.20 -6.73
CA ASP A 37 -3.68 -21.46 -7.66
C ASP A 37 -3.78 -20.01 -7.17
N LEU A 38 -3.77 -19.07 -8.10
CA LEU A 38 -3.97 -17.66 -7.80
C LEU A 38 -5.38 -17.45 -7.24
N VAL A 39 -5.47 -16.76 -6.09
CA VAL A 39 -6.73 -16.51 -5.39
C VAL A 39 -7.12 -15.03 -5.36
N MET A 40 -6.14 -14.15 -5.53
CA MET A 40 -6.31 -12.70 -5.53
C MET A 40 -5.17 -12.06 -6.32
N SER A 41 -5.45 -11.04 -7.12
CA SER A 41 -4.45 -10.21 -7.81
C SER A 41 -5.03 -8.85 -8.18
N ASP A 42 -4.17 -7.86 -8.33
CA ASP A 42 -4.50 -6.55 -8.89
C ASP A 42 -3.29 -5.98 -9.63
N GLU A 43 -3.43 -5.73 -10.93
CA GLU A 43 -2.33 -5.17 -11.75
C GLU A 43 -2.34 -3.63 -11.74
N PHE A 44 -3.36 -3.01 -11.16
CA PHE A 44 -3.54 -1.55 -11.08
C PHE A 44 -3.56 -0.81 -12.44
N ASN A 45 -3.96 -1.51 -13.50
CA ASN A 45 -3.97 -0.99 -14.88
C ASN A 45 -5.11 -0.02 -15.23
N MET A 46 -5.99 0.29 -14.28
CA MET A 46 -7.05 1.29 -14.47
C MET A 46 -6.67 2.61 -13.79
N PRO A 47 -6.45 3.71 -14.52
CA PRO A 47 -6.04 4.99 -13.94
C PRO A 47 -7.17 5.66 -13.15
N ASN A 48 -6.80 6.51 -12.19
CA ASN A 48 -7.71 7.34 -11.38
C ASN A 48 -8.72 6.52 -10.55
N ARG A 49 -8.35 5.32 -10.09
CA ARG A 49 -9.18 4.58 -9.12
C ARG A 49 -9.26 5.35 -7.81
N SER A 50 -10.47 5.40 -7.26
CA SER A 50 -10.69 5.88 -5.90
C SER A 50 -10.72 4.68 -4.97
N PHE A 51 -9.96 4.75 -3.89
CA PHE A 51 -9.96 3.72 -2.85
C PHE A 51 -10.75 4.17 -1.63
N ARG A 52 -11.66 5.13 -1.73
CA ARG A 52 -12.51 5.48 -0.58
C ARG A 52 -13.40 4.29 -0.22
N PRO A 53 -13.85 4.17 1.03
CA PRO A 53 -14.76 3.11 1.42
C PRO A 53 -16.01 3.07 0.52
N GLY A 54 -16.14 1.99 -0.26
CA GLY A 54 -17.27 1.73 -1.18
C GLY A 54 -16.97 1.98 -2.66
N ASP A 55 -15.86 2.65 -2.99
CA ASP A 55 -15.53 3.00 -4.38
C ASP A 55 -14.79 1.89 -5.13
N ASP A 56 -14.01 1.08 -4.42
CA ASP A 56 -13.26 -0.04 -4.98
C ASP A 56 -13.66 -1.36 -4.29
N HIS A 57 -13.79 -2.41 -5.10
CA HIS A 57 -14.28 -3.72 -4.67
C HIS A 57 -13.23 -4.56 -3.93
N ILE A 58 -11.94 -4.30 -4.14
CA ILE A 58 -10.83 -5.04 -3.53
C ILE A 58 -10.19 -4.23 -2.42
N TRP A 59 -9.99 -2.93 -2.66
CA TRP A 59 -9.18 -2.06 -1.81
C TRP A 59 -10.02 -1.02 -1.07
N THR A 60 -9.58 -0.66 0.14
CA THR A 60 -10.07 0.49 0.88
C THR A 60 -8.90 1.22 1.50
N SER A 61 -8.85 2.53 1.27
CA SER A 61 -7.95 3.46 1.94
C SER A 61 -8.48 3.82 3.32
N LEU A 62 -7.60 4.26 4.19
CA LEU A 62 -7.92 4.69 5.55
C LEU A 62 -7.74 6.19 5.75
N GLU A 63 -8.56 6.74 6.64
CA GLU A 63 -8.45 8.12 7.15
C GLU A 63 -8.30 8.04 8.66
N LYS A 64 -7.06 8.12 9.16
CA LYS A 64 -6.77 8.07 10.60
C LYS A 64 -5.40 8.65 10.90
N PRO A 65 -5.19 9.27 12.07
CA PRO A 65 -3.84 9.50 12.59
C PRO A 65 -3.14 8.17 12.82
N ASP A 66 -1.84 8.13 12.53
CA ASP A 66 -1.06 6.98 12.94
C ASP A 66 -0.63 7.11 14.40
N GLY A 67 -1.17 6.23 15.23
CA GLY A 67 -1.07 6.32 16.69
C GLY A 67 -0.06 5.35 17.29
N VAL A 68 0.65 4.59 16.46
CA VAL A 68 1.58 3.54 16.91
C VAL A 68 3.01 4.07 16.80
N ASN A 69 3.89 3.63 17.71
CA ASN A 69 5.34 3.84 17.62
C ASN A 69 5.85 5.29 17.48
N GLY A 70 5.05 6.30 17.87
CA GLY A 70 5.43 7.72 17.72
C GLY A 70 5.44 8.19 16.26
N ALA A 71 4.58 7.60 15.42
CA ALA A 71 4.40 8.00 14.04
C ALA A 71 4.05 9.49 13.92
N LEU A 72 4.61 10.12 12.87
CA LEU A 72 4.46 11.55 12.61
C LEU A 72 3.48 11.82 11.47
N GLU A 73 2.77 10.80 11.00
CA GLU A 73 1.96 10.83 9.79
C GLU A 73 0.46 10.65 10.03
N LEU A 74 -0.32 11.30 9.19
CA LEU A 74 -1.76 11.16 9.07
C LEU A 74 -2.08 10.43 7.76
N TYR A 75 -2.85 9.34 7.84
CA TYR A 75 -3.37 8.68 6.64
C TYR A 75 -4.62 9.37 6.14
N SER A 76 -4.67 9.61 4.83
CA SER A 76 -5.82 10.18 4.16
C SER A 76 -6.16 9.52 2.83
N HIS A 77 -7.46 9.50 2.52
CA HIS A 77 -7.97 8.87 1.30
C HIS A 77 -7.43 9.51 0.00
N ASN A 78 -7.15 10.82 0.01
CA ASN A 78 -6.71 11.56 -1.17
C ASN A 78 -5.20 11.47 -1.46
N MET A 79 -4.45 10.71 -0.65
CA MET A 79 -3.02 10.50 -0.83
C MET A 79 -2.70 9.21 -1.59
N THR A 80 -3.70 8.56 -2.19
CA THR A 80 -3.51 7.35 -3.00
C THR A 80 -4.45 7.32 -4.20
N SER A 81 -3.99 6.74 -5.30
CA SER A 81 -4.79 6.38 -6.46
C SER A 81 -3.94 5.50 -7.37
N THR A 82 -4.43 5.24 -8.58
CA THR A 82 -3.69 4.63 -9.68
C THR A 82 -3.41 5.67 -10.76
N LYS A 83 -2.30 5.53 -11.46
CA LYS A 83 -1.91 6.40 -12.57
C LYS A 83 -1.24 5.56 -13.67
N CYS A 84 -1.38 6.00 -14.91
CA CYS A 84 -0.62 5.46 -16.03
C CYS A 84 0.29 6.54 -16.62
N ASP A 85 1.54 6.20 -16.84
CA ASP A 85 2.54 7.01 -17.53
C ASP A 85 2.95 6.28 -18.82
N GLY A 86 2.28 6.60 -19.92
CA GLY A 86 2.39 5.80 -21.16
C GLY A 86 1.66 4.47 -20.97
N ASP A 87 2.36 3.37 -21.27
CA ASP A 87 1.84 2.01 -21.12
C ASP A 87 2.04 1.46 -19.70
N ASP A 88 2.82 2.14 -18.86
CA ASP A 88 3.10 1.71 -17.48
C ASP A 88 2.06 2.30 -16.52
N CYS A 89 1.17 1.44 -16.01
CA CYS A 89 0.23 1.79 -14.95
C CYS A 89 0.72 1.31 -13.59
N TYR A 90 0.41 2.07 -12.54
CA TYR A 90 0.82 1.75 -11.18
C TYR A 90 -0.10 2.35 -10.14
N PHE A 91 -0.21 1.64 -9.02
CA PHE A 91 -0.68 2.19 -7.76
C PHE A 91 0.36 3.11 -7.13
N TYR A 92 -0.07 4.23 -6.58
CA TYR A 92 0.82 5.14 -5.87
C TYR A 92 0.27 5.55 -4.51
N ILE A 93 1.21 5.81 -3.59
CA ILE A 93 0.99 6.51 -2.33
C ILE A 93 1.83 7.78 -2.38
N LYS A 94 1.19 8.92 -2.12
CA LYS A 94 1.82 10.22 -1.95
C LYS A 94 2.12 10.43 -0.48
N ALA A 95 3.26 11.05 -0.20
CA ALA A 95 3.59 11.58 1.12
C ALA A 95 3.95 13.05 0.96
N ILE A 96 3.35 13.91 1.77
CA ILE A 96 3.58 15.35 1.76
C ILE A 96 3.92 15.84 3.16
N ASN A 97 4.67 16.94 3.24
CA ASN A 97 4.91 17.67 4.47
C ASN A 97 3.75 18.64 4.71
N GLU A 98 2.91 18.34 5.69
CA GLU A 98 1.71 19.10 6.02
C GLU A 98 1.46 18.97 7.53
N LEU A 99 1.53 20.09 8.25
CA LEU A 99 1.25 20.12 9.68
C LEU A 99 -0.26 19.96 9.90
N ASN A 100 -0.62 18.82 10.50
CA ASN A 100 -1.96 18.50 10.94
C ASN A 100 -1.98 18.45 12.47
N VAL A 101 -2.98 19.10 13.08
CA VAL A 101 -3.17 19.14 14.53
C VAL A 101 -4.52 18.53 14.85
N ILE A 102 -4.53 17.51 15.73
CA ILE A 102 -5.75 16.85 16.17
C ILE A 102 -5.89 17.06 17.67
N HIS A 103 -7.01 17.64 18.07
CA HIS A 103 -7.37 17.80 19.47
C HIS A 103 -7.95 16.48 19.99
N VAL A 104 -7.20 15.79 20.84
CA VAL A 104 -7.57 14.47 21.38
C VAL A 104 -7.70 14.52 22.90
N TYR A 105 -8.60 13.70 23.45
CA TYR A 105 -8.72 13.54 24.89
C TYR A 105 -7.69 12.53 25.38
N ASN A 106 -6.78 12.95 26.26
CA ASN A 106 -5.76 12.08 26.83
C ASN A 106 -6.15 11.66 28.25
N MET A 107 -6.51 10.38 28.40
CA MET A 107 -6.87 9.79 29.70
C MET A 107 -5.65 9.44 30.57
N TYR A 108 -4.44 9.48 30.01
CA TYR A 108 -3.19 9.11 30.68
C TYR A 108 -2.47 10.29 31.35
N THR A 109 -2.96 11.52 31.19
CA THR A 109 -2.45 12.69 31.93
C THR A 109 -3.16 12.84 33.28
N HIS A 110 -2.53 13.53 34.24
CA HIS A 110 -3.11 13.83 35.55
C HIS A 110 -3.08 15.34 35.82
N PRO A 111 -4.21 16.06 35.74
CA PRO A 111 -5.56 15.56 35.41
C PRO A 111 -5.72 15.15 33.93
N PRO A 112 -6.65 14.22 33.62
CA PRO A 112 -7.03 13.91 32.25
C PRO A 112 -7.59 15.16 31.54
N GLY A 113 -7.23 15.35 30.28
CA GLY A 113 -7.62 16.57 29.55
C GLY A 113 -7.42 16.47 28.04
N TYR A 114 -7.90 17.49 27.33
CA TYR A 114 -7.64 17.63 25.91
C TYR A 114 -6.21 18.10 25.67
N VAL A 115 -5.54 17.49 24.70
CA VAL A 115 -4.18 17.82 24.27
C VAL A 115 -4.12 17.87 22.74
N ASP A 116 -3.16 18.63 22.24
CA ASP A 116 -2.91 18.76 20.81
C ASP A 116 -1.89 17.70 20.39
N ALA A 117 -2.28 16.82 19.47
CA ALA A 117 -1.39 15.89 18.80
C ALA A 117 -0.96 16.47 17.45
N TYR A 118 0.36 16.51 17.20
CA TYR A 118 0.95 17.09 16.00
C TYR A 118 1.42 15.99 15.05
N PHE A 119 0.97 16.06 13.80
CA PHE A 119 1.40 15.21 12.69
C PHE A 119 2.04 16.11 11.64
N PHE A 120 3.26 15.80 11.23
CA PHE A 120 4.03 16.62 10.29
C PHE A 120 3.91 16.15 8.85
N TYR A 121 3.43 14.92 8.65
CA TYR A 121 3.31 14.31 7.35
C TYR A 121 1.90 13.84 7.09
N ARG A 122 1.52 13.84 5.82
CA ARG A 122 0.28 13.24 5.35
C ARG A 122 0.58 12.25 4.24
N ALA A 123 0.06 11.04 4.41
CA ALA A 123 0.30 9.90 3.52
C ALA A 123 -1.01 9.11 3.30
N ALA A 124 -0.93 7.93 2.70
CA ALA A 124 -2.06 7.01 2.58
C ALA A 124 -1.70 5.62 3.09
N MET A 125 -2.73 4.94 3.62
CA MET A 125 -2.71 3.53 3.93
C MET A 125 -3.89 2.88 3.20
N VAL A 126 -3.64 1.74 2.54
CA VAL A 126 -4.65 0.97 1.80
C VAL A 126 -4.64 -0.46 2.31
N GLN A 127 -5.84 -1.03 2.47
CA GLN A 127 -6.06 -2.39 2.96
C GLN A 127 -7.06 -3.11 2.04
N SER A 128 -6.98 -4.44 1.96
CA SER A 128 -8.00 -5.21 1.25
C SER A 128 -9.28 -5.31 2.09
N TRP A 129 -10.44 -5.31 1.43
CA TRP A 129 -11.75 -5.53 2.07
C TRP A 129 -11.86 -6.89 2.74
N ASN A 130 -11.28 -7.90 2.10
CA ASN A 130 -11.32 -9.30 2.52
C ASN A 130 -10.60 -9.52 3.86
N LYS A 131 -9.58 -8.71 4.19
CA LYS A 131 -8.70 -8.94 5.36
C LYS A 131 -8.28 -10.42 5.44
N PHE A 132 -7.73 -10.91 4.34
CA PHE A 132 -7.46 -12.34 4.16
C PHE A 132 -6.67 -12.93 5.34
N CYS A 133 -7.12 -14.07 5.85
CA CYS A 133 -6.37 -14.82 6.84
C CYS A 133 -5.23 -15.57 6.12
N TYR A 134 -4.01 -15.05 6.23
CA TYR A 134 -2.84 -15.68 5.63
C TYR A 134 -2.31 -16.83 6.51
N GLN A 135 -2.59 -18.07 6.10
CA GLN A 135 -2.10 -19.27 6.80
C GLN A 135 -1.01 -20.02 6.03
N GLY A 136 -0.80 -19.67 4.76
CA GLY A 136 0.19 -20.27 3.88
C GLY A 136 -0.06 -19.91 2.42
N GLY A 137 1.00 -19.91 1.62
CA GLY A 137 0.96 -19.49 0.22
C GLY A 137 2.15 -18.61 -0.12
N MET A 138 1.94 -17.72 -1.09
CA MET A 138 2.88 -16.69 -1.48
C MET A 138 2.12 -15.41 -1.78
N VAL A 139 2.72 -14.28 -1.41
CA VAL A 139 2.32 -12.94 -1.81
C VAL A 139 3.52 -12.36 -2.56
N GLU A 140 3.29 -11.83 -3.76
CA GLU A 140 4.37 -11.32 -4.59
C GLU A 140 4.03 -9.90 -5.06
N VAL A 141 4.79 -8.93 -4.56
CA VAL A 141 4.54 -7.51 -4.86
C VAL A 141 5.68 -6.95 -5.70
N ARG A 142 5.34 -6.18 -6.74
CA ARG A 142 6.32 -5.37 -7.48
C ARG A 142 6.18 -3.92 -7.03
N VAL A 143 7.06 -3.52 -6.12
CA VAL A 143 7.03 -2.18 -5.51
C VAL A 143 8.29 -1.40 -5.86
N GLN A 144 8.12 -0.12 -6.18
CA GLN A 144 9.19 0.86 -6.17
C GLN A 144 9.13 1.67 -4.87
N LEU A 145 10.19 1.58 -4.07
CA LEU A 145 10.27 2.33 -2.81
C LEU A 145 10.40 3.85 -3.07
N PRO A 146 9.87 4.68 -2.15
CA PRO A 146 9.96 6.13 -2.28
C PRO A 146 11.42 6.59 -2.25
N GLY A 147 11.75 7.52 -3.15
CA GLY A 147 13.06 8.13 -3.23
C GLY A 147 12.99 9.47 -3.95
N ILE A 148 13.59 10.49 -3.37
CA ILE A 148 13.70 11.82 -3.96
C ILE A 148 14.85 11.77 -4.96
N VAL A 149 14.56 11.27 -6.16
CA VAL A 149 15.55 11.00 -7.22
C VAL A 149 15.50 11.98 -8.39
N THR A 150 14.74 13.08 -8.25
CA THR A 150 14.69 14.12 -9.29
C THR A 150 16.00 14.91 -9.31
N PRO A 151 16.54 15.28 -10.49
CA PRO A 151 17.82 16.01 -10.58
C PRO A 151 17.86 17.31 -9.78
N HIS A 152 16.72 17.98 -9.63
CA HIS A 152 16.56 19.25 -8.93
C HIS A 152 16.41 19.11 -7.41
N SER A 153 16.43 17.88 -6.87
CA SER A 153 16.20 17.62 -5.44
C SER A 153 17.37 17.97 -4.51
N GLY A 154 18.57 18.18 -5.06
CA GLY A 154 19.79 18.32 -4.27
C GLY A 154 20.26 17.01 -3.61
N ASN A 155 19.72 15.86 -4.03
CA ASN A 155 20.13 14.55 -3.55
C ASN A 155 21.57 14.23 -4.03
N PRO A 156 22.57 14.19 -3.12
CA PRO A 156 23.97 13.98 -3.50
C PRO A 156 24.24 12.55 -3.99
N ASP A 157 23.38 11.59 -3.64
CA ASP A 157 23.54 10.19 -4.02
C ASP A 157 23.26 9.98 -5.52
N LEU A 158 22.58 10.91 -6.19
CA LEU A 158 22.33 10.85 -7.64
C LEU A 158 23.64 10.83 -8.47
N ALA A 159 24.67 11.52 -7.98
CA ALA A 159 25.98 11.58 -8.65
C ALA A 159 26.77 10.26 -8.54
N LEU A 160 26.42 9.39 -7.58
CA LEU A 160 27.11 8.13 -7.33
C LEU A 160 26.63 7.00 -8.27
N GLY A 161 25.56 7.23 -9.03
CA GLY A 161 24.99 6.28 -9.98
C GLY A 161 23.94 5.35 -9.36
N LYS A 162 23.13 4.70 -10.23
CA LYS A 162 21.91 3.97 -9.85
C LYS A 162 22.12 2.78 -8.89
N ASN A 163 23.32 2.21 -8.85
CA ASN A 163 23.63 1.01 -8.05
C ASN A 163 24.53 1.31 -6.84
N SER A 164 24.72 2.58 -6.52
CA SER A 164 25.57 2.99 -5.40
C SER A 164 24.81 2.92 -4.07
N LYS A 165 25.55 2.73 -2.97
CA LYS A 165 24.96 2.78 -1.63
C LYS A 165 24.63 4.22 -1.26
N VAL A 166 23.40 4.43 -0.79
CA VAL A 166 22.91 5.69 -0.24
C VAL A 166 23.75 6.10 0.96
N LYS A 167 24.22 7.35 0.96
CA LYS A 167 24.98 7.91 2.10
C LYS A 167 24.07 8.60 3.12
N THR A 168 22.90 9.07 2.70
CA THR A 168 21.96 9.80 3.58
C THR A 168 20.52 9.32 3.42
N GLY A 169 19.90 8.92 4.53
CA GLY A 169 18.49 8.50 4.53
C GLY A 169 17.49 9.63 4.27
N LYS A 170 17.91 10.90 4.31
CA LYS A 170 17.01 12.07 4.16
C LYS A 170 16.25 12.09 2.84
N TYR A 171 16.87 11.58 1.76
CA TYR A 171 16.27 11.56 0.42
C TYR A 171 15.54 10.26 0.11
N TYR A 172 15.53 9.31 1.03
CA TYR A 172 14.92 7.99 0.87
C TYR A 172 14.11 7.70 2.13
N PRO A 173 12.96 8.38 2.31
CA PRO A 173 12.12 8.21 3.48
C PRO A 173 11.52 6.80 3.46
N THR A 174 12.22 5.86 4.08
CA THR A 174 11.70 4.55 4.45
C THR A 174 11.52 4.56 5.95
N TRP A 175 10.28 4.57 6.44
CA TRP A 175 10.05 4.36 7.86
C TRP A 175 10.51 2.92 8.20
N PRO A 176 11.47 2.70 9.10
CA PRO A 176 11.98 1.35 9.38
C PRO A 176 11.07 0.53 10.30
N GLY A 177 10.01 1.14 10.85
CA GLY A 177 9.27 0.59 11.99
C GLY A 177 7.89 0.01 11.69
N GLU A 178 7.40 0.10 10.45
CA GLU A 178 6.09 -0.44 10.08
C GLU A 178 6.17 -1.18 8.76
N GLU A 179 6.10 -2.51 8.85
CA GLU A 179 5.88 -3.44 7.73
C GLU A 179 4.46 -3.30 7.13
N HIS A 180 3.87 -2.10 7.18
CA HIS A 180 2.52 -1.81 6.69
C HIS A 180 2.50 -1.19 5.28
N PHE A 181 3.66 -0.96 4.66
CA PHE A 181 3.76 -0.76 3.21
C PHE A 181 3.69 -2.10 2.47
N ILE A 182 2.53 -2.76 2.56
CA ILE A 182 2.20 -3.87 1.68
C ILE A 182 1.19 -3.32 0.67
N ALA A 183 1.69 -2.74 -0.41
CA ALA A 183 0.92 -2.63 -1.63
C ALA A 183 0.89 -4.04 -2.23
N PHE A 184 -0.23 -4.72 -2.09
CA PHE A 184 -0.42 -6.08 -2.55
C PHE A 184 -0.50 -6.11 -4.09
N VAL A 185 0.20 -7.06 -4.68
CA VAL A 185 -0.05 -7.63 -6.01
C VAL A 185 -0.19 -9.14 -5.81
#